data_AF-A0A9P9S2D7-F1
#
_entry.id   AF-A0A9P9S2D7-F1
#
_cell.length_a   1.000
_cell.length_b   1.000
_cell.length_c   1.000
_cell.angle_alpha   90.00
_cell.angle_beta   90.00
_cell.angle_gamma   90.00
#
_symmetry.space_group_name_H-M   'P 1'
#
loop_
_entity.id
_entity.type
_entity.pdbx_description
1 polymer ?
#
loop_
_entity_poly.entity_id
_entity_poly.type
_entity_poly.pdbx_seq_one_letter_code
_entity_poly.pdbx_strand_id
1 'polypeptide(L)'
;MSRPTVSKAKTSYPIFAATFANSRPGHLVVGGGGGGGRHGVKNKITLFDFGSRAPTIEPSAEIEASEDDSVTCLANLATKDGLILYAGINSSEEDRSRARNEHFRAFEVQFPKSKVADKGLVKQDAKIAFLSKTILFTPPQSALTAKEGYQRLVRLSPPQRTASNTPNRRIGAIASSLAGDENEIVIFSATSNRPQGQDIIQRVALPKGQEANDLDIFDQGEGRFQVTYVLDQEVHVQDINYDFTQGKNKGKNERRKLYTIPHQDLGEKKARSKLRCVRWLSPKHLLLLANKPNRSGVDLLVLHLYEEGPGSIVLRKTLPKHVKAATDMDVALLDPDSDGAYQIAVAIGAIDISLSVYTMDYYGPARDSLSSFHSFNSYDNVHDVQMTKVVFSPFYKPEASVGKTVGPQYLRLASTSLGNTISVETFQLQSTGSRYVLQTARSRNMFKAATYLVVAMVVAVIALMIQSLIDPEGNLTKGIIPASLQNSASQHKTFGESLRDKRHEVVLNNADSAIVQTTQRIADLLDLHLPHVLSESSDPSASDSQKALVIHDDSESDGTLSTEIHDDHEAVLKQHAQAKKWDDLSKEEKKLWKKKLQDAGMWTVGEGTTILKSIFFGQIGGLVGQVAQGVIG
;
A
#
# COMPACT_ATOMS: atom_id res chain seq x y z
N MET A 1 11.71 -15.33 -4.03
CA MET A 1 10.68 -15.69 -3.02
C MET A 1 9.41 -16.04 -3.78
N SER A 2 8.69 -17.10 -3.40
CA SER A 2 7.37 -17.35 -4.00
C SER A 2 6.48 -16.16 -3.68
N ARG A 3 5.91 -15.53 -4.71
CA ARG A 3 4.92 -14.46 -4.51
C ARG A 3 3.78 -15.02 -3.65
N PRO A 4 3.24 -14.25 -2.68
CA PRO A 4 2.07 -14.70 -1.95
C PRO A 4 0.93 -14.97 -2.92
N THR A 5 0.07 -15.93 -2.60
CA THR A 5 -1.22 -16.04 -3.27
C THR A 5 -2.10 -14.89 -2.81
N VAL A 6 -2.75 -14.20 -3.74
CA VAL A 6 -3.61 -13.06 -3.44
C VAL A 6 -5.07 -13.47 -3.67
N SER A 7 -5.89 -13.26 -2.65
CA SER A 7 -7.34 -13.40 -2.72
C SER A 7 -7.99 -12.03 -2.53
N LYS A 8 -9.00 -11.71 -3.33
CA LYS A 8 -9.74 -10.45 -3.27
C LYS A 8 -11.20 -10.70 -2.89
N ALA A 9 -11.80 -9.75 -2.19
CA ALA A 9 -13.23 -9.74 -1.90
C ALA A 9 -13.75 -8.29 -1.90
N LYS A 10 -15.07 -8.13 -1.99
CA LYS A 10 -15.74 -6.82 -1.96
C LYS A 10 -16.92 -6.85 -1.00
N THR A 11 -17.23 -5.69 -0.44
CA THR A 11 -18.42 -5.43 0.38
C THR A 11 -19.36 -4.45 -0.32
N SER A 12 -20.61 -4.37 0.13
CA SER A 12 -21.55 -3.34 -0.32
C SER A 12 -21.41 -2.01 0.43
N TYR A 13 -20.36 -1.84 1.23
CA TYR A 13 -20.20 -0.75 2.20
C TYR A 13 -18.72 -0.45 2.49
N PRO A 14 -18.35 0.80 2.85
CA PRO A 14 -16.99 1.15 3.24
C PRO A 14 -16.53 0.40 4.49
N ILE A 15 -15.31 -0.13 4.48
CA ILE A 15 -14.80 -0.98 5.57
C ILE A 15 -13.91 -0.15 6.50
N PHE A 16 -14.21 -0.13 7.80
CA PHE A 16 -13.39 0.55 8.81
C PHE A 16 -12.70 -0.41 9.78
N ALA A 17 -13.23 -1.64 9.91
CA ALA A 17 -12.74 -2.63 10.86
C ALA A 17 -12.57 -4.00 10.23
N ALA A 18 -11.57 -4.74 10.69
CA ALA A 18 -11.28 -6.12 10.25
C ALA A 18 -10.56 -6.89 11.36
N THR A 19 -10.89 -8.17 11.51
CA THR A 19 -10.24 -9.07 12.47
C THR A 19 -10.28 -10.52 11.98
N PHE A 20 -9.15 -11.22 12.04
CA PHE A 20 -9.10 -12.65 11.77
C PHE A 20 -9.56 -13.45 13.00
N ALA A 21 -10.24 -14.57 12.75
CA ALA A 21 -10.61 -15.50 13.79
C ALA A 21 -9.37 -16.16 14.43
N ASN A 22 -9.29 -16.11 15.77
CA ASN A 22 -8.21 -16.77 16.49
C ASN A 22 -8.26 -18.30 16.40
N SER A 23 -9.46 -18.89 16.41
CA SER A 23 -9.65 -20.35 16.33
C SER A 23 -9.47 -20.91 14.92
N ARG A 24 -9.72 -20.11 13.87
CA ARG A 24 -9.59 -20.49 12.46
C ARG A 24 -8.99 -19.35 11.64
N PRO A 25 -7.65 -19.23 11.58
CA PRO A 25 -6.95 -18.07 10.99
C PRO A 25 -7.20 -17.80 9.48
N GLY A 26 -8.00 -18.63 8.79
CA GLY A 26 -8.47 -18.35 7.43
C GLY A 26 -9.75 -17.52 7.36
N HIS A 27 -10.49 -17.41 8.47
CA HIS A 27 -11.75 -16.67 8.51
C HIS A 27 -11.51 -15.21 8.91
N LEU A 28 -11.92 -14.29 8.05
CA LEU A 28 -11.81 -12.85 8.26
C LEU A 28 -13.20 -12.27 8.46
N VAL A 29 -13.38 -11.49 9.53
CA VAL A 29 -14.58 -10.67 9.72
C VAL A 29 -14.23 -9.22 9.44
N VAL A 30 -15.06 -8.54 8.65
CA VAL A 30 -14.96 -7.10 8.40
C VAL A 30 -16.23 -6.38 8.82
N GLY A 31 -16.12 -5.11 9.17
CA GLY A 31 -17.22 -4.26 9.60
C GLY A 31 -17.06 -2.83 9.08
N GLY A 32 -18.19 -2.20 8.80
CA GLY A 32 -18.24 -0.81 8.37
C GLY A 32 -19.65 -0.39 8.00
N GLY A 33 -19.79 0.64 7.16
CA GLY A 33 -21.10 1.17 6.80
C GLY A 33 -21.10 2.59 6.28
N GLY A 34 -22.28 3.08 5.91
CA GLY A 34 -22.50 4.47 5.49
C GLY A 34 -22.71 5.46 6.64
N GLY A 35 -22.78 4.98 7.89
CA GLY A 35 -23.15 5.78 9.07
C GLY A 35 -24.66 5.91 9.22
N GLY A 36 -25.10 6.88 10.04
CA GLY A 36 -26.52 7.17 10.29
C GLY A 36 -27.20 8.05 9.25
N GLY A 37 -26.44 8.52 8.26
CA GLY A 37 -26.99 9.35 7.18
C GLY A 37 -27.84 8.52 6.21
N ARG A 38 -28.82 9.18 5.58
CA ARG A 38 -29.75 8.57 4.60
C ARG A 38 -29.09 8.31 3.24
N HIS A 39 -27.96 7.62 3.24
CA HIS A 39 -27.13 7.37 2.05
C HIS A 39 -27.48 6.06 1.32
N GLY A 40 -28.44 5.28 1.86
CA GLY A 40 -28.82 3.96 1.31
C GLY A 40 -27.78 2.85 1.53
N VAL A 41 -26.61 3.18 2.08
CA VAL A 41 -25.54 2.23 2.41
C VAL A 41 -25.72 1.73 3.85
N LYS A 42 -26.06 0.45 3.98
CA LYS A 42 -26.29 -0.21 5.27
C LYS A 42 -24.99 -0.35 6.09
N ASN A 43 -25.12 -0.36 7.41
CA ASN A 43 -24.02 -0.68 8.33
C ASN A 43 -24.01 -2.18 8.61
N LYS A 44 -22.91 -2.87 8.28
CA LYS A 44 -22.88 -4.33 8.22
C LYS A 44 -21.61 -4.93 8.80
N ILE A 45 -21.73 -6.20 9.20
CA ILE A 45 -20.62 -7.10 9.53
C ILE A 45 -20.69 -8.30 8.59
N THR A 46 -19.56 -8.65 7.97
CA THR A 46 -19.48 -9.71 6.96
C THR A 46 -18.33 -10.64 7.28
N LEU A 47 -18.57 -11.95 7.17
CA LEU A 47 -17.60 -13.02 7.34
C LEU A 47 -17.15 -13.53 5.96
N PHE A 48 -15.85 -13.73 5.78
CA PHE A 48 -15.24 -14.32 4.60
C PHE A 48 -14.33 -15.50 4.98
N ASP A 49 -14.28 -16.53 4.15
CA ASP A 49 -13.35 -17.66 4.30
C ASP A 49 -12.23 -17.62 3.23
N PHE A 50 -11.04 -17.19 3.66
CA PHE A 50 -9.82 -17.17 2.85
C PHE A 50 -8.99 -18.47 3.02
N GLY A 51 -9.60 -19.54 3.54
CA GLY A 51 -8.99 -20.85 3.67
C GLY A 51 -8.66 -21.51 2.32
N SER A 52 -9.55 -21.35 1.34
CA SER A 52 -9.39 -21.94 -0.01
C SER A 52 -8.27 -21.29 -0.84
N ARG A 53 -7.97 -20.00 -0.57
CA ARG A 53 -7.08 -19.15 -1.37
C ARG A 53 -7.53 -18.99 -2.83
N ALA A 54 -8.84 -19.10 -3.09
CA ALA A 54 -9.39 -18.75 -4.39
C ALA A 54 -9.12 -17.25 -4.69
N PRO A 55 -8.93 -16.86 -5.96
CA PRO A 55 -8.59 -15.48 -6.32
C PRO A 55 -9.69 -14.48 -5.94
N THR A 56 -10.95 -14.92 -5.98
CA THR A 56 -12.11 -14.15 -5.54
C THR A 56 -12.85 -14.92 -4.45
N ILE A 57 -13.23 -14.24 -3.37
CA ILE A 57 -13.91 -14.83 -2.22
C ILE A 57 -15.25 -14.11 -2.01
N GLU A 58 -16.31 -14.91 -1.94
CA GLU A 58 -17.66 -14.42 -1.65
C GLU A 58 -17.94 -14.42 -0.13
N PRO A 59 -18.85 -13.55 0.34
CA PRO A 59 -19.32 -13.55 1.73
C PRO A 59 -19.85 -14.92 2.16
N SER A 60 -19.40 -15.40 3.32
CA SER A 60 -19.92 -16.62 3.94
C SER A 60 -21.15 -16.36 4.81
N ALA A 61 -21.22 -15.19 5.44
CA ALA A 61 -22.39 -14.71 6.17
C ALA A 61 -22.32 -13.20 6.34
N GLU A 62 -23.47 -12.56 6.49
CA GLU A 62 -23.58 -11.11 6.66
C GLU A 62 -24.76 -10.77 7.59
N ILE A 63 -24.63 -9.69 8.35
CA ILE A 63 -25.71 -9.12 9.15
C ILE A 63 -25.70 -7.60 8.99
N GLU A 64 -26.88 -7.00 8.97
CA GLU A 64 -27.04 -5.56 9.21
C GLU A 64 -26.81 -5.29 10.71
N ALA A 65 -25.66 -4.70 11.01
CA ALA A 65 -25.16 -4.58 12.38
C ALA A 65 -25.82 -3.42 13.14
N SER A 66 -26.32 -2.41 12.41
CA SER A 66 -27.01 -1.26 12.97
C SER A 66 -27.73 -0.46 11.89
N GLU A 67 -28.86 0.14 12.27
CA GLU A 67 -29.52 1.19 11.49
C GLU A 67 -28.93 2.58 11.80
N ASP A 68 -28.19 2.71 12.91
CA ASP A 68 -27.80 4.02 13.48
C ASP A 68 -26.45 4.55 13.00
N ASP A 69 -25.39 3.75 13.05
CA ASP A 69 -24.02 4.20 12.74
C ASP A 69 -23.17 3.00 12.27
N SER A 70 -22.06 3.31 11.63
CA SER A 70 -21.12 2.35 11.07
C SER A 70 -20.31 1.61 12.14
N VAL A 71 -19.83 0.43 11.79
CA VAL A 71 -18.88 -0.31 12.64
C VAL A 71 -17.49 0.31 12.51
N THR A 72 -16.95 0.85 13.62
CA THR A 72 -15.68 1.59 13.61
C THR A 72 -14.49 0.72 13.98
N CYS A 73 -14.69 -0.29 14.83
CA CYS A 73 -13.63 -1.18 15.30
C CYS A 73 -14.19 -2.56 15.68
N LEU A 74 -13.34 -3.59 15.57
CA LEU A 74 -13.68 -5.00 15.83
C LEU A 74 -12.55 -5.73 16.56
N ALA A 75 -12.92 -6.58 17.51
CA ALA A 75 -12.04 -7.59 18.10
C ALA A 75 -12.83 -8.87 18.39
N ASN A 76 -12.14 -10.00 18.59
CA ASN A 76 -12.80 -11.29 18.78
C ASN A 76 -12.25 -12.18 19.90
N LEU A 77 -13.17 -12.90 20.53
CA LEU A 77 -12.91 -14.07 21.38
C LEU A 77 -13.20 -15.33 20.59
N ALA A 78 -12.26 -16.28 20.60
CA ALA A 78 -12.50 -17.59 20.00
C ALA A 78 -13.57 -18.37 20.77
N THR A 79 -14.46 -19.04 20.04
CA THR A 79 -15.30 -20.11 20.59
C THR A 79 -14.94 -21.43 19.91
N LYS A 80 -15.48 -22.55 20.40
CA LYS A 80 -15.26 -23.88 19.81
C LYS A 80 -15.65 -23.94 18.33
N ASP A 81 -16.74 -23.26 17.98
CA ASP A 81 -17.44 -23.40 16.71
C ASP A 81 -17.47 -22.10 15.88
N GLY A 82 -16.75 -21.08 16.32
CA GLY A 82 -16.95 -19.73 15.85
C GLY A 82 -16.11 -18.71 16.62
N LEU A 83 -16.69 -17.54 16.81
CA LEU A 83 -16.15 -16.48 17.65
C LEU A 83 -17.26 -15.59 18.22
N ILE A 84 -16.94 -14.84 19.28
CA ILE A 84 -17.70 -13.68 19.73
C ILE A 84 -16.99 -12.44 19.22
N LEU A 85 -17.71 -11.57 18.53
CA LEU A 85 -17.22 -10.25 18.11
C LEU A 85 -17.62 -9.21 19.15
N TYR A 86 -16.67 -8.34 19.48
CA TYR A 86 -16.95 -7.04 20.08
C TYR A 86 -16.76 -5.96 19.03
N ALA A 87 -17.73 -5.06 18.96
CA ALA A 87 -17.81 -4.02 17.95
C ALA A 87 -18.07 -2.65 18.59
N GLY A 88 -17.36 -1.63 18.10
CA GLY A 88 -17.70 -0.22 18.35
C GLY A 88 -18.72 0.25 17.32
N ILE A 89 -19.94 0.55 17.77
CA ILE A 89 -21.06 0.99 16.94
C ILE A 89 -21.95 1.92 17.76
N ASN A 90 -21.89 3.22 17.49
CA ASN A 90 -22.70 4.21 18.20
C ASN A 90 -24.22 3.97 18.06
N SER A 91 -24.98 4.43 19.05
CA SER A 91 -26.44 4.63 18.92
C SER A 91 -26.76 5.84 18.03
N SER A 92 -28.05 6.02 17.74
CA SER A 92 -28.58 7.19 17.04
C SER A 92 -28.10 8.52 17.64
N GLU A 93 -28.09 9.60 16.85
CA GLU A 93 -27.75 10.94 17.34
C GLU A 93 -28.65 11.37 18.51
N GLU A 94 -29.93 11.02 18.44
CA GLU A 94 -30.93 11.31 19.47
C GLU A 94 -30.58 10.63 20.79
N ASP A 95 -30.21 9.34 20.77
CA ASP A 95 -29.85 8.63 21.99
C ASP A 95 -28.50 9.06 22.54
N ARG A 96 -27.54 9.39 21.67
CA ARG A 96 -26.25 9.96 22.07
C ARG A 96 -26.41 11.29 22.79
N SER A 97 -27.26 12.18 22.27
CA SER A 97 -27.56 13.47 22.90
C SER A 97 -28.20 13.35 24.30
N ARG A 98 -28.82 12.19 24.59
CA ARG A 98 -29.44 11.85 25.88
C ARG A 98 -28.54 11.00 26.77
N ALA A 99 -27.23 10.95 26.49
CA ALA A 99 -26.27 10.13 27.22
C ALA A 99 -26.56 8.61 27.21
N ARG A 100 -27.27 8.12 26.18
CA ARG A 100 -27.63 6.70 25.99
C ARG A 100 -26.92 6.07 24.80
N ASN A 101 -25.61 6.29 24.71
CA ASN A 101 -24.80 5.71 23.63
C ASN A 101 -24.38 4.27 23.94
N GLU A 102 -25.19 3.28 23.55
CA GLU A 102 -24.92 1.84 23.67
C GLU A 102 -23.90 1.36 22.61
N HIS A 103 -22.74 2.00 22.64
CA HIS A 103 -21.70 1.92 21.62
C HIS A 103 -20.99 0.57 21.56
N PHE A 104 -20.96 -0.19 22.66
CA PHE A 104 -20.23 -1.44 22.73
C PHE A 104 -21.17 -2.61 22.50
N ARG A 105 -21.10 -3.20 21.30
CA ARG A 105 -22.02 -4.25 20.84
C ARG A 105 -21.30 -5.60 20.70
N ALA A 106 -22.01 -6.69 20.97
CA ALA A 106 -21.50 -8.05 20.85
C ALA A 106 -22.33 -8.87 19.86
N PHE A 107 -21.65 -9.70 19.07
CA PHE A 107 -22.24 -10.60 18.09
C PHE A 107 -21.63 -11.99 18.20
N GLU A 108 -22.42 -13.03 17.94
CA GLU A 108 -21.93 -14.39 17.76
C GLU A 108 -21.75 -14.68 16.27
N VAL A 109 -20.59 -15.22 15.90
CA VAL A 109 -20.34 -15.73 14.56
C VAL A 109 -20.14 -17.22 14.65
N GLN A 110 -20.92 -17.97 13.88
CA GLN A 110 -20.81 -19.41 13.72
C GLN A 110 -20.19 -19.70 12.36
N PHE A 111 -19.12 -20.50 12.35
CA PHE A 111 -18.45 -20.91 11.12
C PHE A 111 -19.23 -22.03 10.42
N PRO A 112 -19.07 -22.17 9.09
CA PRO A 112 -19.72 -23.27 8.39
C PRO A 112 -19.19 -24.60 8.93
N LYS A 113 -20.08 -25.58 9.02
CA LYS A 113 -19.74 -26.95 9.43
C LYS A 113 -20.27 -27.94 8.41
N SER A 114 -19.44 -28.92 8.07
CA SER A 114 -19.89 -30.13 7.39
C SER A 114 -19.80 -31.28 8.38
N LYS A 115 -20.95 -31.88 8.74
CA LYS A 115 -21.00 -33.11 9.53
C LYS A 115 -21.43 -34.25 8.63
N VAL A 116 -20.73 -35.38 8.73
CA VAL A 116 -21.20 -36.65 8.15
C VAL A 116 -22.23 -37.21 9.14
N ALA A 117 -23.47 -37.34 8.71
CA ALA A 117 -24.54 -38.01 9.44
C ALA A 117 -24.94 -39.30 8.70
N ASP A 118 -25.65 -40.21 9.37
CA ASP A 118 -26.07 -41.51 8.79
C ASP A 118 -26.95 -41.39 7.53
N LYS A 119 -27.48 -40.18 7.24
CA LYS A 119 -28.26 -39.84 6.04
C LYS A 119 -27.56 -38.88 5.06
N GLY A 120 -26.23 -38.79 5.13
CA GLY A 120 -25.41 -37.97 4.21
C GLY A 120 -24.75 -36.76 4.88
N LEU A 121 -24.12 -35.92 4.06
CA LEU A 121 -23.42 -34.71 4.52
C LEU A 121 -24.44 -33.62 4.87
N VAL A 122 -24.58 -33.29 6.16
CA VAL A 122 -25.35 -32.13 6.60
C VAL A 122 -24.41 -30.92 6.64
N LYS A 123 -24.65 -29.95 5.75
CA LYS A 123 -23.97 -28.66 5.74
C LYS A 123 -24.77 -27.67 6.57
N GLN A 124 -24.13 -27.10 7.58
CA GLN A 124 -24.64 -25.95 8.30
C GLN A 124 -23.91 -24.71 7.79
N ASP A 125 -24.68 -23.73 7.32
CA ASP A 125 -24.14 -22.48 6.82
C ASP A 125 -23.60 -21.61 7.94
N ALA A 126 -22.70 -20.68 7.59
CA ALA A 126 -22.25 -19.67 8.53
C ALA A 126 -23.40 -18.73 8.92
N LYS A 127 -23.34 -18.21 10.15
CA LYS A 127 -24.36 -17.29 10.67
C LYS A 127 -23.71 -16.23 11.55
N ILE A 128 -24.24 -15.01 11.50
CA ILE A 128 -23.91 -13.94 12.44
C ILE A 128 -25.20 -13.56 13.17
N ALA A 129 -25.15 -13.43 14.50
CA ALA A 129 -26.29 -13.09 15.34
C ALA A 129 -25.91 -11.99 16.35
N PHE A 130 -26.78 -11.00 16.52
CA PHE A 130 -26.64 -10.00 17.57
C PHE A 130 -26.85 -10.63 18.95
N LEU A 131 -26.05 -10.23 19.94
CA LEU A 131 -26.13 -10.74 21.32
C LEU A 131 -26.52 -9.68 22.33
N SER A 132 -25.81 -8.55 22.35
CA SER A 132 -26.01 -7.49 23.34
C SER A 132 -25.42 -6.16 22.88
N LYS A 133 -25.85 -5.09 23.54
CA LYS A 133 -25.26 -3.75 23.47
C LYS A 133 -25.20 -3.16 24.87
N THR A 134 -24.22 -2.31 25.13
CA THR A 134 -24.02 -1.68 26.45
C THR A 134 -23.25 -0.36 26.33
N ILE A 135 -23.24 0.40 27.43
CA ILE A 135 -22.49 1.64 27.58
C ILE A 135 -21.29 1.36 28.49
N LEU A 136 -20.07 1.43 27.94
CA LEU A 136 -18.85 1.32 28.74
C LEU A 136 -18.16 2.66 28.98
N PHE A 137 -18.14 3.59 28.02
CA PHE A 137 -17.68 4.96 28.24
C PHE A 137 -18.57 5.77 29.20
N THR A 138 -17.94 6.69 29.90
CA THR A 138 -18.56 7.78 30.64
C THR A 138 -19.20 8.73 29.62
N PRO A 139 -20.50 9.04 29.73
CA PRO A 139 -21.12 9.99 28.81
C PRO A 139 -20.47 11.38 28.91
N PRO A 140 -20.12 12.03 27.79
CA PRO A 140 -19.61 13.40 27.81
C PRO A 140 -20.62 14.37 28.40
N GLN A 141 -20.13 15.45 29.02
CA GLN A 141 -21.02 16.43 29.67
C GLN A 141 -21.71 17.35 28.65
N SER A 142 -21.00 17.68 27.56
CA SER A 142 -21.53 18.52 26.50
C SER A 142 -22.31 17.69 25.47
N ALA A 143 -23.50 18.15 25.09
CA ALA A 143 -24.30 17.51 24.04
C ALA A 143 -23.57 17.49 22.67
N LEU A 144 -22.70 18.48 22.42
CA LEU A 144 -21.95 18.58 21.17
C LEU A 144 -20.84 17.52 21.10
N THR A 145 -20.10 17.30 22.19
CA THR A 145 -19.10 16.23 22.26
C THR A 145 -19.75 14.85 22.34
N ALA A 146 -20.93 14.73 22.95
CA ALA A 146 -21.72 13.50 22.92
C ALA A 146 -22.17 13.12 21.50
N LYS A 147 -22.43 14.12 20.63
CA LYS A 147 -22.81 13.90 19.23
C LYS A 147 -21.66 13.42 18.36
N GLU A 148 -20.45 13.94 18.55
CA GLU A 148 -19.30 13.59 17.72
C GLU A 148 -18.50 12.39 18.25
N GLY A 149 -18.57 12.16 19.56
CA GLY A 149 -17.85 11.09 20.24
C GLY A 149 -18.18 9.70 19.69
N TYR A 150 -17.15 8.89 19.50
CA TYR A 150 -17.28 7.50 19.06
C TYR A 150 -16.20 6.60 19.67
N GLN A 151 -16.44 5.28 19.63
CA GLN A 151 -15.42 4.30 19.96
C GLN A 151 -14.43 4.16 18.81
N ARG A 152 -13.18 4.58 19.01
CA ARG A 152 -12.13 4.49 17.99
C ARG A 152 -11.45 3.13 17.99
N LEU A 153 -11.19 2.57 19.17
CA LEU A 153 -10.36 1.39 19.33
C LEU A 153 -11.06 0.33 20.17
N VAL A 154 -10.81 -0.93 19.81
CA VAL A 154 -10.98 -2.11 20.68
C VAL A 154 -9.82 -3.05 20.45
N ARG A 155 -9.19 -3.52 21.53
CA ARG A 155 -8.12 -4.52 21.50
C ARG A 155 -8.30 -5.50 22.65
N LEU A 156 -7.95 -6.75 22.42
CA LEU A 156 -7.95 -7.79 23.43
C LEU A 156 -6.52 -8.29 23.65
N SER A 157 -6.16 -8.57 24.91
CA SER A 157 -4.93 -9.32 25.25
C SER A 157 -4.80 -10.58 24.39
N PRO A 158 -3.63 -11.02 23.93
CA PRO A 158 -3.50 -12.22 23.09
C PRO A 158 -4.19 -13.44 23.72
N PRO A 159 -4.80 -14.34 22.94
CA PRO A 159 -5.29 -15.60 23.49
C PRO A 159 -4.11 -16.45 23.95
N GLN A 160 -4.31 -17.27 24.99
CA GLN A 160 -3.29 -18.24 25.41
C GLN A 160 -2.90 -19.16 24.26
N ARG A 161 -1.59 -19.28 23.99
CA ARG A 161 -1.03 -20.02 22.83
C ARG A 161 -1.09 -21.54 23.01
N THR A 162 -1.32 -22.02 24.22
CA THR A 162 -1.46 -23.43 24.57
C THR A 162 -2.83 -23.68 25.20
N ALA A 163 -3.46 -24.81 24.83
CA ALA A 163 -4.67 -25.28 25.49
C ALA A 163 -4.33 -25.64 26.94
N SER A 164 -4.52 -24.70 27.86
CA SER A 164 -4.41 -24.96 29.29
C SER A 164 -5.78 -25.39 29.82
N ASN A 165 -5.81 -26.24 30.85
CA ASN A 165 -7.04 -26.59 31.58
C ASN A 165 -7.65 -25.39 32.34
N THR A 166 -6.96 -24.25 32.35
CA THR A 166 -7.43 -23.00 32.94
C THR A 166 -8.30 -22.22 31.95
N PRO A 167 -9.43 -21.65 32.38
CA PRO A 167 -10.24 -20.77 31.52
C PRO A 167 -9.38 -19.64 30.94
N ASN A 168 -9.48 -19.41 29.63
CA ASN A 168 -8.76 -18.37 28.90
C ASN A 168 -9.26 -16.97 29.33
N ARG A 169 -8.71 -16.48 30.44
CA ARG A 169 -9.06 -15.19 31.05
C ARG A 169 -8.30 -14.08 30.35
N ARG A 170 -9.03 -13.27 29.60
CA ARG A 170 -8.49 -12.16 28.81
C ARG A 170 -9.07 -10.86 29.34
N ILE A 171 -8.28 -9.79 29.21
CA ILE A 171 -8.81 -8.42 29.29
C ILE A 171 -8.91 -7.82 27.88
N GLY A 172 -9.76 -6.80 27.77
CA GLY A 172 -9.83 -5.90 26.63
C GLY A 172 -9.68 -4.45 27.04
N ALA A 173 -9.38 -3.60 26.06
CA ALA A 173 -9.37 -2.16 26.22
C ALA A 173 -10.08 -1.50 25.03
N ILE A 174 -10.92 -0.51 25.31
CA ILE A 174 -11.55 0.37 24.33
C ILE A 174 -11.11 1.82 24.55
N ALA A 175 -11.07 2.62 23.49
CA ALA A 175 -10.74 4.04 23.59
C ALA A 175 -11.74 4.90 22.80
N SER A 176 -12.14 6.02 23.40
CA SER A 176 -12.98 7.03 22.73
C SER A 176 -12.14 7.99 21.89
N SER A 177 -12.81 8.67 20.96
CA SER A 177 -12.26 9.75 20.14
C SER A 177 -13.35 10.79 19.92
N LEU A 178 -12.95 12.05 19.66
CA LEU A 178 -13.85 13.20 19.51
C LEU A 178 -14.80 13.46 20.70
N ALA A 179 -14.50 12.90 21.88
CA ALA A 179 -15.25 13.18 23.11
C ALA A 179 -14.70 14.39 23.88
N GLY A 180 -13.91 15.26 23.25
CA GLY A 180 -13.35 16.46 23.89
C GLY A 180 -12.35 16.16 25.01
N ASP A 181 -12.58 16.77 26.17
CA ASP A 181 -11.76 16.59 27.38
C ASP A 181 -12.12 15.30 28.13
N GLU A 182 -13.24 14.66 27.76
CA GLU A 182 -13.75 13.42 28.34
C GLU A 182 -13.23 12.16 27.64
N ASN A 183 -12.25 12.28 26.74
CA ASN A 183 -11.65 11.11 26.12
C ASN A 183 -11.01 10.18 27.18
N GLU A 184 -11.34 8.89 27.09
CA GLU A 184 -10.85 7.89 28.03
C GLU A 184 -10.52 6.56 27.37
N ILE A 185 -9.76 5.74 28.09
CA ILE A 185 -9.57 4.32 27.81
C ILE A 185 -10.28 3.54 28.91
N VAL A 186 -11.11 2.56 28.53
CA VAL A 186 -11.78 1.65 29.47
C VAL A 186 -11.20 0.26 29.29
N ILE A 187 -10.67 -0.30 30.39
CA ILE A 187 -10.15 -1.66 30.46
C ILE A 187 -11.23 -2.53 31.09
N PHE A 188 -11.53 -3.67 30.49
CA PHE A 188 -12.63 -4.55 30.87
C PHE A 188 -12.25 -6.03 30.83
N SER A 189 -12.99 -6.86 31.57
CA SER A 189 -12.87 -8.32 31.52
C SER A 189 -13.49 -8.85 30.23
N ALA A 190 -12.66 -9.41 29.36
CA ALA A 190 -13.06 -9.96 28.06
C ALA A 190 -13.38 -11.46 28.17
N THR A 191 -14.25 -11.80 29.11
CA THR A 191 -14.65 -13.20 29.40
C THR A 191 -16.12 -13.48 29.12
N SER A 192 -16.95 -12.44 28.99
CA SER A 192 -18.40 -12.57 28.74
C SER A 192 -18.72 -12.49 27.25
N ASN A 193 -19.67 -13.28 26.76
CA ASN A 193 -20.23 -13.07 25.41
C ASN A 193 -21.22 -11.90 25.35
N ARG A 194 -21.59 -11.34 26.50
CA ARG A 194 -22.50 -10.21 26.68
C ARG A 194 -21.89 -9.22 27.66
N PRO A 195 -20.96 -8.37 27.19
CA PRO A 195 -20.26 -7.43 28.06
C PRO A 195 -21.22 -6.41 28.69
N GLN A 196 -20.94 -6.01 29.93
CA GLN A 196 -21.75 -5.10 30.75
C GLN A 196 -20.86 -4.18 31.59
N GLY A 197 -21.45 -3.16 32.21
CA GLY A 197 -20.72 -2.19 33.06
C GLY A 197 -19.96 -2.83 34.24
N GLN A 198 -20.43 -3.97 34.76
CA GLN A 198 -19.74 -4.72 35.82
C GLN A 198 -18.42 -5.36 35.36
N ASP A 199 -18.21 -5.53 34.04
CA ASP A 199 -16.98 -6.09 33.49
C ASP A 199 -15.85 -5.05 33.46
N ILE A 200 -16.11 -3.78 33.79
CA ILE A 200 -15.10 -2.73 33.79
C ILE A 200 -14.11 -2.97 34.93
N ILE A 201 -12.83 -3.08 34.56
CA ILE A 201 -11.70 -3.25 35.48
C ILE A 201 -11.15 -1.90 35.90
N GLN A 202 -10.98 -0.98 34.94
CA GLN A 202 -10.38 0.32 35.18
C GLN A 202 -10.72 1.32 34.08
N ARG A 203 -10.81 2.60 34.45
CA ARG A 203 -10.89 3.73 33.52
C ARG A 203 -9.60 4.53 33.58
N VAL A 204 -9.11 4.97 32.43
CA VAL A 204 -7.93 5.82 32.30
C VAL A 204 -8.34 7.09 31.56
N ALA A 205 -8.50 8.18 32.30
CA ALA A 205 -8.73 9.49 31.71
C ALA A 205 -7.47 9.96 30.96
N LEU A 206 -7.67 10.50 29.76
CA LEU A 206 -6.60 11.06 28.94
C LEU A 206 -6.36 12.54 29.27
N PRO A 207 -5.17 13.09 28.97
CA PRO A 207 -4.94 14.52 29.07
C PRO A 207 -5.94 15.31 28.21
N LYS A 208 -6.26 16.54 28.63
CA LYS A 208 -7.21 17.43 27.94
C LYS A 208 -6.94 17.52 26.43
N GLY A 209 -8.01 17.38 25.65
CA GLY A 209 -7.99 17.39 24.19
C GLY A 209 -7.14 16.30 23.51
N GLN A 210 -6.61 15.30 24.24
CA GLN A 210 -5.85 14.21 23.65
C GLN A 210 -6.70 12.95 23.47
N GLU A 211 -6.37 12.18 22.45
CA GLU A 211 -6.98 10.89 22.14
C GLU A 211 -5.91 9.81 22.00
N ALA A 212 -6.28 8.58 22.32
CA ALA A 212 -5.41 7.43 22.08
C ALA A 212 -5.41 7.09 20.59
N ASN A 213 -4.26 7.23 19.95
CA ASN A 213 -4.09 6.95 18.53
C ASN A 213 -4.13 5.45 18.22
N ASP A 214 -3.59 4.64 19.14
CA ASP A 214 -3.59 3.17 19.11
C ASP A 214 -3.27 2.61 20.51
N LEU A 215 -3.56 1.33 20.72
CA LEU A 215 -3.25 0.61 21.97
C LEU A 215 -2.95 -0.87 21.71
N ASP A 216 -2.16 -1.47 22.59
CA ASP A 216 -1.87 -2.91 22.56
C ASP A 216 -1.71 -3.47 23.98
N ILE A 217 -1.92 -4.77 24.14
CA ILE A 217 -1.96 -5.40 25.47
C ILE A 217 -0.96 -6.55 25.51
N PHE A 218 -0.08 -6.54 26.51
CA PHE A 218 0.82 -7.63 26.82
C PHE A 218 0.26 -8.44 27.99
N ASP A 219 0.26 -9.76 27.85
CA ASP A 219 -0.14 -10.71 28.89
C ASP A 219 1.12 -11.27 29.59
N GLN A 220 1.25 -10.98 30.88
CA GLN A 220 2.36 -11.47 31.71
C GLN A 220 2.01 -12.78 32.45
N GLY A 221 0.80 -13.30 32.22
CA GLY A 221 0.26 -14.46 32.92
C GLY A 221 -0.34 -14.11 34.29
N GLU A 222 -1.10 -15.06 34.83
CA GLU A 222 -1.63 -15.00 36.21
C GLU A 222 -2.51 -13.78 36.52
N GLY A 223 -3.14 -13.19 35.49
CA GLY A 223 -3.98 -11.99 35.64
C GLY A 223 -3.20 -10.68 35.65
N ARG A 224 -1.89 -10.72 35.37
CA ARG A 224 -1.05 -9.53 35.18
C ARG A 224 -0.99 -9.18 33.69
N PHE A 225 -1.31 -7.93 33.37
CA PHE A 225 -1.29 -7.39 32.02
C PHE A 225 -0.65 -6.01 32.00
N GLN A 226 -0.13 -5.63 30.84
CA GLN A 226 0.31 -4.27 30.57
C GLN A 226 -0.46 -3.73 29.37
N VAL A 227 -1.27 -2.70 29.61
CA VAL A 227 -2.00 -2.00 28.56
C VAL A 227 -1.19 -0.80 28.13
N THR A 228 -0.65 -0.86 26.92
CA THR A 228 0.11 0.24 26.30
C THR A 228 -0.79 1.04 25.41
N TYR A 229 -0.71 2.36 25.47
CA TYR A 229 -1.37 3.25 24.53
C TYR A 229 -0.46 4.39 24.12
N VAL A 230 -0.72 4.92 22.93
CA VAL A 230 0.03 6.06 22.38
C VAL A 230 -0.89 7.24 22.16
N LEU A 231 -0.42 8.40 22.60
CA LEU A 231 -0.98 9.69 22.23
C LEU A 231 -0.20 10.24 21.02
N ASP A 232 -0.39 11.49 20.64
CA ASP A 232 0.34 12.08 19.51
C ASP A 232 1.87 11.97 19.67
N GLN A 233 2.39 12.13 20.88
CA GLN A 233 3.84 12.24 21.10
C GLN A 233 4.35 11.43 22.29
N GLU A 234 3.46 10.73 22.99
CA GLU A 234 3.78 10.04 24.23
C GLU A 234 3.35 8.58 24.19
N VAL A 235 4.15 7.73 24.82
CA VAL A 235 3.85 6.31 25.04
C VAL A 235 3.61 6.10 26.52
N HIS A 236 2.48 5.51 26.87
CA HIS A 236 2.09 5.23 28.25
C HIS A 236 1.82 3.74 28.42
N VAL A 237 2.11 3.22 29.61
CA VAL A 237 1.76 1.86 30.03
C VAL A 237 0.97 1.92 31.32
N GLN A 238 -0.13 1.17 31.35
CA GLN A 238 -0.95 0.93 32.51
C GLN A 238 -0.78 -0.54 32.92
N ASP A 239 -0.17 -0.76 34.08
CA ASP A 239 -0.06 -2.09 34.67
C ASP A 239 -1.43 -2.48 35.28
N ILE A 240 -1.87 -3.71 35.02
CA ILE A 240 -3.14 -4.27 35.49
C ILE A 240 -2.87 -5.59 36.17
N ASN A 241 -3.24 -5.71 37.44
CA ASN A 241 -3.20 -6.97 38.17
C ASN A 241 -4.61 -7.32 38.62
N TYR A 242 -5.26 -8.27 37.94
CA TYR A 242 -6.68 -8.54 38.09
C TYR A 242 -6.97 -9.98 38.52
N ASP A 243 -7.74 -10.15 39.59
CA ASP A 243 -8.28 -11.43 40.01
C ASP A 243 -9.64 -11.69 39.35
N PHE A 244 -9.63 -12.50 38.30
CA PHE A 244 -10.88 -12.92 37.64
C PHE A 244 -11.79 -13.80 38.49
N THR A 245 -11.30 -14.43 39.57
CA THR A 245 -12.18 -15.20 40.48
C THR A 245 -12.92 -14.28 41.45
N GLN A 246 -12.24 -13.26 41.94
CA GLN A 246 -12.80 -12.31 42.91
C GLN A 246 -13.40 -11.07 42.26
N GLY A 247 -13.22 -10.89 40.95
CA GLY A 247 -13.71 -9.75 40.19
C GLY A 247 -13.07 -8.42 40.58
N LYS A 248 -11.83 -8.41 41.08
CA LYS A 248 -11.18 -7.19 41.61
C LYS A 248 -9.68 -7.12 41.34
N ASN A 249 -9.14 -5.90 41.39
CA ASN A 249 -7.69 -5.67 41.27
C ASN A 249 -6.93 -6.20 42.49
N LYS A 250 -5.75 -6.78 42.24
CA LYS A 250 -4.76 -7.16 43.25
C LYS A 250 -3.70 -6.07 43.36
N GLY A 251 -3.78 -5.26 44.40
CA GLY A 251 -2.84 -4.15 44.62
C GLY A 251 -3.15 -2.91 43.80
N LYS A 252 -2.17 -2.01 43.68
CA LYS A 252 -2.30 -0.76 42.92
C LYS A 252 -1.87 -0.97 41.48
N ASN A 253 -2.72 -0.52 40.56
CA ASN A 253 -2.41 -0.47 39.13
C ASN A 253 -1.69 0.85 38.84
N GLU A 254 -0.43 0.78 38.40
CA GLU A 254 0.40 1.97 38.16
C GLU A 254 0.39 2.38 36.69
N ARG A 255 0.39 3.70 36.46
CA ARG A 255 0.50 4.30 35.13
C ARG A 255 1.86 4.95 34.98
N ARG A 256 2.59 4.60 33.93
CA ARG A 256 3.92 5.11 33.64
C ARG A 256 3.99 5.69 32.23
N LYS A 257 4.52 6.91 32.12
CA LYS A 257 4.91 7.47 30.82
C LYS A 257 6.29 6.92 30.47
N LEU A 258 6.37 6.11 29.42
CA LEU A 258 7.61 5.45 29.02
C LEU A 258 8.47 6.31 28.12
N TYR A 259 7.86 7.08 27.23
CA TYR A 259 8.59 7.79 26.21
C TYR A 259 7.82 9.03 25.74
N THR A 260 8.59 10.07 25.38
CA THR A 260 8.08 11.26 24.70
C THR A 260 8.98 11.53 23.50
N ILE A 261 8.39 11.77 22.32
CA ILE A 261 9.16 12.20 21.14
C ILE A 261 9.93 13.46 21.50
N PRO A 262 11.27 13.50 21.36
CA PRO A 262 12.06 14.68 21.72
C PRO A 262 11.58 15.94 21.00
N HIS A 263 11.64 17.07 21.68
CA HIS A 263 11.49 18.39 21.06
C HIS A 263 12.77 18.70 20.28
N GLN A 264 12.64 18.92 18.97
CA GLN A 264 13.73 19.50 18.18
C GLN A 264 13.60 21.02 18.34
N ASP A 265 14.56 21.62 19.04
CA ASP A 265 14.78 23.06 19.25
C ASP A 265 13.91 23.76 20.32
N LEU A 266 14.58 24.28 21.36
CA LEU A 266 14.03 25.12 22.45
C LEU A 266 13.65 26.55 22.01
N GLY A 267 13.37 26.78 20.72
CA GLY A 267 13.15 28.14 20.19
C GLY A 267 12.26 28.24 18.94
N GLU A 268 12.16 27.20 18.10
CA GLU A 268 11.31 27.22 16.91
C GLU A 268 10.14 26.26 17.07
N LYS A 269 8.90 26.73 16.86
CA LYS A 269 7.69 25.88 16.83
C LYS A 269 7.65 25.02 15.57
N LYS A 270 8.62 24.12 15.38
CA LYS A 270 8.60 23.15 14.29
C LYS A 270 7.52 22.11 14.56
N ALA A 271 6.77 21.76 13.50
CA ALA A 271 5.80 20.67 13.55
C ALA A 271 6.50 19.36 13.92
N ARG A 272 5.84 18.52 14.73
CA ARG A 272 6.43 17.29 15.29
C ARG A 272 5.82 16.04 14.68
N SER A 273 6.58 14.95 14.70
CA SER A 273 6.06 13.64 14.32
C SER A 273 4.94 13.21 15.27
N LYS A 274 3.98 12.45 14.75
CA LYS A 274 2.86 11.90 15.51
C LYS A 274 2.92 10.37 15.53
N LEU A 275 2.82 9.78 16.72
CA LEU A 275 2.69 8.34 16.90
C LEU A 275 1.31 7.89 16.43
N ARG A 276 1.28 6.89 15.55
CA ARG A 276 0.07 6.40 14.89
C ARG A 276 -0.35 5.01 15.37
N CYS A 277 0.62 4.11 15.58
CA CYS A 277 0.38 2.72 15.98
C CYS A 277 1.41 2.24 17.01
N VAL A 278 1.02 1.25 17.82
CA VAL A 278 1.90 0.58 18.80
C VAL A 278 1.65 -0.93 18.84
N ARG A 279 2.71 -1.75 18.86
CA ARG A 279 2.61 -3.21 19.04
C ARG A 279 3.69 -3.74 19.96
N TRP A 280 3.35 -4.68 20.83
CA TRP A 280 4.32 -5.43 21.60
C TRP A 280 5.11 -6.39 20.71
N LEU A 281 6.44 -6.33 20.79
CA LEU A 281 7.34 -7.25 20.09
C LEU A 281 7.92 -8.32 21.01
N SER A 282 8.10 -8.00 22.29
CA SER A 282 8.59 -8.85 23.38
C SER A 282 8.25 -8.17 24.72
N PRO A 283 8.51 -8.77 25.90
CA PRO A 283 8.23 -8.14 27.19
C PRO A 283 8.88 -6.76 27.41
N LYS A 284 9.98 -6.46 26.71
CA LYS A 284 10.73 -5.20 26.85
C LYS A 284 10.85 -4.38 25.57
N HIS A 285 10.12 -4.74 24.51
CA HIS A 285 10.22 -4.04 23.24
C HIS A 285 8.86 -3.72 22.64
N LEU A 286 8.65 -2.44 22.34
CA LEU A 286 7.50 -1.93 21.62
C LEU A 286 7.90 -1.47 20.22
N LEU A 287 7.10 -1.80 19.22
CA LEU A 287 7.17 -1.21 17.89
C LEU A 287 6.22 -0.02 17.83
N LEU A 288 6.74 1.13 17.41
CA LEU A 288 5.98 2.35 17.18
C LEU A 288 6.03 2.72 15.70
N LEU A 289 4.89 3.16 15.17
CA LEU A 289 4.78 3.78 13.86
C LEU A 289 4.60 5.29 14.04
N ALA A 290 5.44 6.12 13.43
CA ALA A 290 5.38 7.57 13.54
C ALA A 290 5.30 8.22 12.16
N ASN A 291 4.27 9.05 11.95
CA ASN A 291 4.17 9.90 10.77
C ASN A 291 4.94 11.20 11.01
N LYS A 292 5.84 11.56 10.10
CA LYS A 292 6.59 12.82 10.16
C LYS A 292 5.68 14.01 9.83
N PRO A 293 5.99 15.21 10.34
CA PRO A 293 5.23 16.41 10.03
C PRO A 293 5.19 16.67 8.52
N ASN A 294 4.14 17.37 8.07
CA ASN A 294 3.99 17.82 6.68
C ASN A 294 4.06 16.70 5.64
N ARG A 295 3.63 15.47 6.02
CA ARG A 295 3.69 14.28 5.16
C ARG A 295 5.08 14.05 4.56
N SER A 296 6.14 14.35 5.32
CA SER A 296 7.53 14.24 4.85
C SER A 296 8.08 12.82 4.92
N GLY A 297 7.36 11.87 5.52
CA GLY A 297 7.73 10.47 5.57
C GLY A 297 7.20 9.75 6.82
N VAL A 298 7.66 8.52 7.01
CA VAL A 298 7.26 7.65 8.11
C VAL A 298 8.49 6.96 8.71
N ASP A 299 8.51 6.86 10.03
CA ASP A 299 9.51 6.10 10.78
C ASP A 299 8.85 4.94 11.55
N LEU A 300 9.48 3.78 11.50
CA LEU A 300 9.32 2.70 12.47
C LEU A 300 10.37 2.88 13.57
N LEU A 301 9.93 2.84 14.82
CA LEU A 301 10.79 3.01 16.00
C LEU A 301 10.63 1.80 16.91
N VAL A 302 11.72 1.19 17.33
CA VAL A 302 11.71 0.18 18.38
C VAL A 302 12.09 0.86 19.69
N LEU A 303 11.12 0.91 20.61
CA LEU A 303 11.29 1.42 21.97
C LEU A 303 11.64 0.25 22.89
N HIS A 304 12.80 0.33 23.54
CA HIS A 304 13.19 -0.59 24.61
C HIS A 304 12.72 -0.06 25.97
N LEU A 305 12.17 -0.95 26.79
CA LEU A 305 11.68 -0.67 28.13
C LEU A 305 12.71 -1.13 29.15
N TYR A 306 13.06 -0.24 30.08
CA TYR A 306 13.89 -0.57 31.23
C TYR A 306 13.00 -0.88 32.44
N GLU A 307 13.55 -1.60 33.41
CA GLU A 307 12.86 -1.90 34.67
C GLU A 307 12.50 -0.60 35.40
N GLU A 308 13.45 0.32 35.45
CA GLU A 308 13.30 1.66 36.00
C GLU A 308 13.64 2.74 34.96
N GLY A 309 12.90 3.85 34.99
CA GLY A 309 13.16 5.02 34.15
C GLY A 309 12.48 5.02 32.77
N PRO A 310 12.79 6.01 31.94
CA PRO A 310 12.19 6.17 30.62
C PRO A 310 12.77 5.15 29.63
N GLY A 311 11.94 4.68 28.71
CA GLY A 311 12.38 3.87 27.59
C GLY A 311 13.18 4.67 26.56
N SER A 312 13.98 3.96 25.75
CA SER A 312 14.80 4.57 24.71
C SER A 312 14.59 3.92 23.35
N ILE A 313 14.66 4.70 22.27
CA ILE A 313 14.60 4.16 20.91
C ILE A 313 15.93 3.49 20.57
N VAL A 314 15.90 2.16 20.38
CA VAL A 314 17.09 1.34 20.08
C VAL A 314 17.24 1.05 18.59
N LEU A 315 16.17 1.16 17.80
CA LEU A 315 16.20 0.98 16.36
C LEU A 315 15.24 1.96 15.68
N ARG A 316 15.69 2.55 14.57
CA ARG A 316 14.87 3.39 13.69
C ARG A 316 14.99 2.93 12.26
N LYS A 317 13.85 2.79 11.58
CA LYS A 317 13.78 2.52 10.14
C LYS A 317 12.86 3.55 9.49
N THR A 318 13.42 4.42 8.67
CA THR A 318 12.64 5.28 7.79
C THR A 318 12.13 4.46 6.59
N LEU A 319 10.85 4.62 6.27
CA LEU A 319 10.23 4.01 5.09
C LEU A 319 10.67 4.71 3.79
N PRO A 320 10.50 4.07 2.60
CA PRO A 320 10.85 4.68 1.33
C PRO A 320 10.19 6.06 1.10
N LYS A 321 10.84 6.92 0.31
CA LYS A 321 10.44 8.34 0.13
C LYS A 321 9.05 8.55 -0.44
N HIS A 322 8.48 7.58 -1.14
CA HIS A 322 7.10 7.66 -1.66
C HIS A 322 6.07 7.53 -0.54
N VAL A 323 6.39 6.79 0.54
CA VAL A 323 5.52 6.62 1.71
C VAL A 323 5.52 7.91 2.55
N LYS A 324 4.58 8.80 2.24
CA LYS A 324 4.45 10.11 2.89
C LYS A 324 3.77 10.07 4.26
N ALA A 325 2.88 9.11 4.47
CA ALA A 325 2.21 8.82 5.72
C ALA A 325 1.73 7.36 5.75
N ALA A 326 1.69 6.77 6.94
CA ALA A 326 1.11 5.45 7.17
C ALA A 326 -0.32 5.57 7.72
N THR A 327 -1.18 4.64 7.31
CA THR A 327 -2.59 4.56 7.71
C THR A 327 -2.79 3.59 8.87
N ASP A 328 -2.16 2.42 8.82
CA ASP A 328 -2.25 1.37 9.85
C ASP A 328 -0.98 0.49 9.88
N MET A 329 -0.78 -0.24 10.98
CA MET A 329 0.31 -1.21 11.17
C MET A 329 -0.19 -2.41 11.98
N ASP A 330 0.27 -3.60 11.60
CA ASP A 330 0.09 -4.79 12.42
C ASP A 330 1.31 -5.71 12.42
N VAL A 331 1.36 -6.57 13.44
CA VAL A 331 2.48 -7.47 13.70
C VAL A 331 1.97 -8.89 13.94
N ALA A 332 2.64 -9.87 13.36
CA ALA A 332 2.48 -11.28 13.70
C ALA A 332 3.75 -11.81 14.36
N LEU A 333 3.61 -12.30 15.60
CA LEU A 333 4.65 -13.05 16.28
C LEU A 333 4.52 -14.51 15.89
N LEU A 334 5.50 -15.04 15.16
CA LEU A 334 5.52 -16.46 14.78
C LEU A 334 5.86 -17.34 16.00
N ASP A 335 5.91 -18.65 15.80
CA ASP A 335 6.11 -19.59 16.89
C ASP A 335 7.54 -19.49 17.46
N PRO A 336 7.68 -19.50 18.80
CA PRO A 336 8.98 -19.56 19.45
C PRO A 336 9.60 -20.94 19.28
N ASP A 337 10.92 -20.96 19.16
CA ASP A 337 11.72 -22.19 19.34
C ASP A 337 11.91 -22.52 20.83
N SER A 338 12.72 -23.56 21.10
CA SER A 338 13.01 -24.02 22.46
C SER A 338 13.65 -22.95 23.35
N ASP A 339 14.34 -22.00 22.74
CA ASP A 339 15.06 -20.93 23.44
C ASP A 339 14.19 -19.67 23.58
N GLY A 340 12.93 -19.75 23.15
CA GLY A 340 12.00 -18.63 23.15
C GLY A 340 12.25 -17.61 22.03
N ALA A 341 13.13 -17.91 21.07
CA ALA A 341 13.40 -17.05 19.93
C ALA A 341 12.34 -17.25 18.83
N TYR A 342 11.92 -16.16 18.18
CA TYR A 342 10.89 -16.20 17.14
C TYR A 342 11.12 -15.12 16.09
N GLN A 343 10.55 -15.33 14.91
CA GLN A 343 10.48 -14.32 13.88
C GLN A 343 9.20 -13.47 14.02
N ILE A 344 9.34 -12.19 13.76
CA ILE A 344 8.31 -11.16 13.82
C ILE A 344 8.08 -10.69 12.39
N ALA A 345 6.83 -10.79 11.91
CA ALA A 345 6.41 -10.16 10.66
C ALA A 345 5.72 -8.82 10.97
N VAL A 346 6.09 -7.78 10.24
CA VAL A 346 5.57 -6.41 10.41
C VAL A 346 4.97 -5.95 9.09
N ALA A 347 3.74 -5.48 9.10
CA ALA A 347 3.07 -4.94 7.92
C ALA A 347 2.64 -3.49 8.16
N ILE A 348 2.84 -2.66 7.14
CA ILE A 348 2.48 -1.23 7.15
C ILE A 348 1.65 -0.91 5.92
N GLY A 349 0.45 -0.40 6.16
CA GLY A 349 -0.38 0.21 5.12
C GLY A 349 -0.06 1.70 5.01
N ALA A 350 0.16 2.17 3.79
CA ALA A 350 0.48 3.55 3.50
C ALA A 350 -0.69 4.31 2.85
N ILE A 351 -0.64 5.64 2.95
CA ILE A 351 -1.66 6.51 2.36
C ILE A 351 -1.67 6.47 0.83
N ASP A 352 -0.54 6.13 0.22
CA ASP A 352 -0.38 5.94 -1.23
C ASP A 352 -0.78 4.54 -1.69
N ILE A 353 -1.47 3.78 -0.83
CA ILE A 353 -2.00 2.44 -1.12
C ILE A 353 -0.90 1.39 -1.35
N SER A 354 0.33 1.69 -0.91
CA SER A 354 1.39 0.69 -0.79
C SER A 354 1.28 -0.10 0.51
N LEU A 355 1.54 -1.40 0.43
CA LEU A 355 1.63 -2.33 1.56
C LEU A 355 3.07 -2.83 1.67
N SER A 356 3.75 -2.49 2.76
CA SER A 356 5.13 -2.91 3.00
C SER A 356 5.19 -3.97 4.10
N VAL A 357 5.95 -5.05 3.85
CA VAL A 357 6.15 -6.16 4.78
C VAL A 357 7.64 -6.27 5.13
N TYR A 358 7.93 -6.29 6.42
CA TYR A 358 9.26 -6.48 6.98
C TYR A 358 9.29 -7.71 7.90
N THR A 359 10.48 -8.25 8.13
CA THR A 359 10.74 -9.25 9.15
C THR A 359 11.80 -8.77 10.14
N MET A 360 11.72 -9.25 11.37
CA MET A 360 12.73 -9.12 12.43
C MET A 360 12.81 -10.43 13.20
N ASP A 361 13.94 -10.71 13.84
CA ASP A 361 14.13 -11.89 14.67
C ASP A 361 14.31 -11.43 16.14
N TYR A 362 13.55 -12.00 17.08
CA TYR A 362 13.81 -11.92 18.52
C TYR A 362 14.67 -13.10 18.94
N TYR A 363 15.76 -12.85 19.65
CA TYR A 363 16.76 -13.87 19.99
C TYR A 363 16.47 -14.62 21.30
N GLY A 364 15.25 -14.54 21.81
CA GLY A 364 14.82 -15.24 23.02
C GLY A 364 15.20 -14.50 24.32
N PRO A 365 14.64 -14.93 25.47
CA PRO A 365 14.80 -14.23 26.75
C PRO A 365 16.24 -14.17 27.26
N ALA A 366 17.08 -15.14 26.90
CA ALA A 366 18.49 -15.18 27.35
C ALA A 366 19.32 -14.02 26.76
N ARG A 367 19.04 -13.62 25.51
CA ARG A 367 19.72 -12.51 24.84
C ARG A 367 18.89 -11.22 24.82
N ASP A 368 17.58 -11.34 24.98
CA ASP A 368 16.58 -10.28 25.09
C ASP A 368 16.82 -9.10 24.14
N SER A 369 17.03 -9.41 22.86
CA SER A 369 17.35 -8.42 21.82
C SER A 369 16.72 -8.78 20.49
N LEU A 370 16.63 -7.76 19.62
CA LEU A 370 16.02 -7.84 18.31
C LEU A 370 17.07 -7.66 17.21
N SER A 371 16.85 -8.31 16.06
CA SER A 371 17.59 -8.01 14.83
C SER A 371 17.20 -6.65 14.24
N SER A 372 17.93 -6.19 13.22
CA SER A 372 17.47 -5.09 12.37
C SER A 372 16.22 -5.48 11.57
N PHE A 373 15.49 -4.50 11.04
CA PHE A 373 14.44 -4.72 10.05
C PHE A 373 15.01 -5.28 8.74
N HIS A 374 14.37 -6.32 8.22
CA HIS A 374 14.67 -6.92 6.94
C HIS A 374 13.47 -6.74 6.01
N SER A 375 13.66 -6.14 4.84
CA SER A 375 12.59 -6.02 3.85
C SER A 375 12.21 -7.42 3.34
N PHE A 376 10.93 -7.76 3.46
CA PHE A 376 10.38 -8.97 2.85
C PHE A 376 9.84 -8.63 1.47
N ASN A 377 8.88 -7.71 1.38
CA ASN A 377 8.36 -7.22 0.12
C ASN A 377 7.56 -5.91 0.27
N SER A 378 7.35 -5.21 -0.84
CA SER A 378 6.42 -4.08 -0.94
C SER A 378 5.49 -4.31 -2.11
N TYR A 379 4.21 -3.97 -1.93
CA TYR A 379 3.15 -4.12 -2.92
C TYR A 379 2.51 -2.76 -3.14
N ASP A 380 2.55 -2.28 -4.37
CA ASP A 380 1.94 -0.99 -4.74
C ASP A 380 0.54 -1.19 -5.31
N ASN A 381 -0.31 -0.17 -5.19
CA ASN A 381 -1.67 -0.17 -5.73
C ASN A 381 -2.49 -1.40 -5.29
N VAL A 382 -2.42 -1.77 -4.00
CA VAL A 382 -3.15 -2.93 -3.46
C VAL A 382 -4.68 -2.76 -3.54
N HIS A 383 -5.12 -1.50 -3.52
CA HIS A 383 -6.51 -1.05 -3.66
C HIS A 383 -6.55 0.17 -4.60
N ASP A 384 -7.75 0.57 -5.02
CA ASP A 384 -7.96 1.77 -5.84
C ASP A 384 -8.08 3.06 -4.99
N VAL A 385 -8.38 2.90 -3.70
CA VAL A 385 -8.61 3.99 -2.74
C VAL A 385 -7.88 3.69 -1.43
N GLN A 386 -7.66 4.73 -0.62
CA GLN A 386 -6.96 4.68 0.66
C GLN A 386 -7.34 3.48 1.54
N MET A 387 -6.31 2.82 2.07
CA MET A 387 -6.44 1.72 3.02
C MET A 387 -6.92 2.20 4.38
N THR A 388 -7.83 1.45 4.99
CA THR A 388 -8.38 1.70 6.32
C THR A 388 -7.77 0.81 7.39
N LYS A 389 -7.41 -0.43 7.04
CA LYS A 389 -6.88 -1.39 7.99
C LYS A 389 -5.87 -2.34 7.36
N VAL A 390 -4.90 -2.76 8.17
CA VAL A 390 -3.97 -3.86 7.90
C VAL A 390 -3.99 -4.80 9.10
N VAL A 391 -4.15 -6.10 8.89
CA VAL A 391 -4.22 -7.08 9.98
C VAL A 391 -3.65 -8.43 9.56
N PHE A 392 -2.79 -9.00 10.40
CA PHE A 392 -2.33 -10.37 10.21
C PHE A 392 -3.31 -11.39 10.81
N SER A 393 -3.40 -12.56 10.19
CA SER A 393 -3.98 -13.73 10.82
C SER A 393 -3.08 -14.20 11.96
N PRO A 394 -3.63 -14.64 13.10
CA PRO A 394 -2.82 -15.25 14.13
C PRO A 394 -2.19 -16.55 13.62
N PHE A 395 -0.97 -16.85 14.06
CA PHE A 395 -0.28 -18.08 13.72
C PHE A 395 -0.01 -18.90 14.99
N TYR A 396 -0.50 -20.13 14.98
CA TYR A 396 -0.23 -21.13 16.00
C TYR A 396 0.41 -22.32 15.33
N LYS A 397 1.53 -22.79 15.89
CA LYS A 397 2.21 -23.97 15.39
C LYS A 397 1.25 -25.17 15.43
N PRO A 398 1.06 -25.88 14.32
CA PRO A 398 0.22 -27.08 14.31
C PRO A 398 0.88 -28.18 15.14
N GLU A 399 0.10 -28.85 16.00
CA GLU A 399 0.52 -30.08 16.64
C GLU A 399 0.39 -31.24 15.65
N ALA A 400 1.51 -31.91 15.34
CA ALA A 400 1.48 -33.09 14.49
C ALA A 400 0.84 -34.24 15.26
N SER A 401 -0.34 -34.71 14.82
CA SER A 401 -0.87 -35.98 15.32
C SER A 401 0.07 -37.12 14.93
N VAL A 402 0.26 -38.09 15.84
CA VAL A 402 1.14 -39.25 15.63
C VAL A 402 0.84 -39.90 14.27
N GLY A 403 1.84 -39.97 13.39
CA GLY A 403 1.74 -40.59 12.06
C GLY A 403 1.23 -39.70 10.91
N LYS A 404 0.96 -38.40 11.12
CA LYS A 404 0.57 -37.46 10.04
C LYS A 404 1.61 -36.38 9.81
N THR A 405 2.00 -36.19 8.55
CA THR A 405 2.82 -35.05 8.13
C THR A 405 1.99 -33.77 8.16
N VAL A 406 2.51 -32.74 8.82
CA VAL A 406 1.91 -31.41 8.83
C VAL A 406 1.98 -30.83 7.43
N GLY A 407 0.82 -30.45 6.87
CA GLY A 407 0.75 -29.79 5.57
C GLY A 407 1.40 -28.40 5.56
N PRO A 408 1.51 -27.75 4.40
CA PRO A 408 2.02 -26.39 4.30
C PRO A 408 1.32 -25.41 5.26
N GLN A 409 2.11 -24.55 5.90
CA GLN A 409 1.61 -23.55 6.85
C GLN A 409 1.58 -22.16 6.21
N TYR A 410 0.64 -21.34 6.65
CA TYR A 410 0.36 -20.05 6.03
C TYR A 410 0.16 -18.94 7.05
N LEU A 411 0.75 -17.78 6.77
CA LEU A 411 0.42 -16.51 7.38
C LEU A 411 -0.39 -15.70 6.37
N ARG A 412 -1.53 -15.13 6.79
CA ARG A 412 -2.35 -14.26 5.94
C ARG A 412 -2.23 -12.83 6.44
N LEU A 413 -2.14 -11.90 5.51
CA LEU A 413 -2.21 -10.47 5.76
C LEU A 413 -3.42 -9.96 5.01
N ALA A 414 -4.35 -9.33 5.72
CA ALA A 414 -5.49 -8.68 5.11
C ALA A 414 -5.28 -7.17 5.12
N SER A 415 -5.64 -6.53 4.02
CA SER A 415 -5.86 -5.10 3.94
C SER A 415 -7.26 -4.75 3.47
N THR A 416 -7.82 -3.69 4.02
CA THR A 416 -9.14 -3.17 3.67
C THR A 416 -9.05 -1.71 3.24
N SER A 417 -10.02 -1.25 2.45
CA SER A 417 -10.03 0.10 1.88
C SER A 417 -11.40 0.76 2.01
N LEU A 418 -11.41 2.10 1.99
CA LEU A 418 -12.63 2.91 1.83
C LEU A 418 -13.37 2.59 0.51
N GLY A 419 -12.68 2.03 -0.48
CA GLY A 419 -13.26 1.59 -1.75
C GLY A 419 -13.97 0.23 -1.69
N ASN A 420 -14.44 -0.20 -0.52
CA ASN A 420 -15.19 -1.46 -0.29
C ASN A 420 -14.44 -2.74 -0.69
N THR A 421 -13.11 -2.69 -0.75
CA THR A 421 -12.28 -3.81 -1.22
C THR A 421 -11.46 -4.41 -0.10
N ILE A 422 -11.24 -5.72 -0.21
CA ILE A 422 -10.42 -6.54 0.68
C ILE A 422 -9.35 -7.21 -0.18
N SER A 423 -8.09 -7.14 0.26
CA SER A 423 -6.99 -7.94 -0.28
C SER A 423 -6.46 -8.84 0.82
N VAL A 424 -6.19 -10.11 0.51
CA VAL A 424 -5.54 -11.04 1.43
C VAL A 424 -4.34 -11.67 0.76
N GLU A 425 -3.15 -11.25 1.16
CA GLU A 425 -1.87 -11.85 0.78
C GLU A 425 -1.60 -13.05 1.69
N THR A 426 -1.54 -14.24 1.10
CA THR A 426 -1.25 -15.50 1.80
C THR A 426 0.19 -15.92 1.57
N PHE A 427 1.00 -15.85 2.62
CA PHE A 427 2.40 -16.25 2.61
C PHE A 427 2.56 -17.69 3.10
N GLN A 428 3.28 -18.51 2.34
CA GLN A 428 3.70 -19.81 2.81
C GLN A 428 4.89 -19.66 3.77
N LEU A 429 4.76 -20.24 4.96
CA LEU A 429 5.84 -20.27 5.95
C LEU A 429 6.80 -21.41 5.67
N GLN A 430 8.09 -21.16 5.93
CA GLN A 430 9.17 -22.14 5.82
C GLN A 430 9.43 -22.76 7.18
N SER A 431 9.44 -24.09 7.26
CA SER A 431 9.90 -24.80 8.46
C SER A 431 11.42 -24.72 8.53
N THR A 432 11.96 -24.20 9.64
CA THR A 432 13.40 -24.11 9.91
C THR A 432 13.66 -24.64 11.31
N GLY A 433 14.17 -25.87 11.42
CA GLY A 433 14.29 -26.55 12.71
C GLY A 433 12.91 -26.76 13.33
N SER A 434 12.71 -26.28 14.56
CA SER A 434 11.44 -26.39 15.28
C SER A 434 10.43 -25.27 14.98
N ARG A 435 10.83 -24.22 14.24
CA ARG A 435 10.04 -22.99 14.03
C ARG A 435 9.56 -22.79 12.60
N TYR A 436 8.48 -22.04 12.43
CA TYR A 436 8.03 -21.53 11.14
C TYR A 436 8.44 -20.08 10.96
N VAL A 437 9.04 -19.77 9.80
CA VAL A 437 9.51 -18.42 9.47
C VAL A 437 8.98 -17.99 8.11
N LEU A 438 8.72 -16.69 7.97
CA LEU A 438 8.36 -16.08 6.69
C LEU A 438 9.60 -15.98 5.78
N GLN A 439 10.77 -15.70 6.35
CA GLN A 439 12.01 -15.50 5.61
C GLN A 439 13.23 -16.03 6.39
N THR A 440 14.11 -16.78 5.73
CA THR A 440 15.36 -17.30 6.32
C THR A 440 16.54 -16.36 6.06
N ALA A 441 17.59 -16.43 6.88
CA ALA A 441 18.82 -15.68 6.63
C ALA A 441 19.43 -15.99 5.24
N ARG A 442 19.36 -17.27 4.82
CA ARG A 442 19.79 -17.70 3.49
C ARG A 442 18.99 -17.01 2.38
N SER A 443 17.66 -17.00 2.46
CA SER A 443 16.84 -16.35 1.44
C SER A 443 17.05 -14.83 1.40
N ARG A 444 17.27 -14.20 2.56
CA ARG A 444 17.68 -12.78 2.66
C ARG A 444 19.00 -12.52 1.94
N ASN A 445 20.02 -13.33 2.22
CA ASN A 445 21.36 -13.14 1.65
C ASN A 445 21.38 -13.38 0.14
N MET A 446 20.69 -14.42 -0.34
CA MET A 446 20.54 -14.67 -1.78
C MET A 446 19.86 -13.51 -2.49
N PHE A 447 18.80 -12.94 -1.90
CA PHE A 447 18.13 -11.79 -2.49
C PHE A 447 19.04 -10.56 -2.57
N LYS A 448 19.76 -10.24 -1.48
CA LYS A 448 20.75 -9.16 -1.48
C LYS A 448 21.83 -9.37 -2.55
N ALA A 449 22.37 -10.58 -2.66
CA ALA A 449 23.37 -10.93 -3.66
C ALA A 449 22.82 -10.73 -5.09
N ALA A 450 21.59 -11.18 -5.35
CA ALA A 450 20.94 -10.98 -6.64
C ALA A 450 20.74 -9.48 -6.96
N THR A 451 20.29 -8.67 -5.99
CA THR A 451 20.14 -7.22 -6.17
C THR A 451 21.49 -6.57 -6.47
N TYR A 452 22.55 -6.91 -5.74
CA TYR A 452 23.89 -6.38 -6.00
C TYR A 452 24.43 -6.81 -7.37
N LEU A 453 24.13 -8.03 -7.81
CA LEU A 453 24.50 -8.50 -9.14
C LEU A 453 23.77 -7.71 -10.25
N VAL A 454 22.47 -7.45 -10.10
CA VAL A 454 21.73 -6.62 -11.06
C VAL A 454 22.28 -5.20 -11.11
N VAL A 455 22.54 -4.59 -9.95
CA VAL A 455 23.16 -3.25 -9.90
C VAL A 455 24.53 -3.26 -10.55
N ALA A 456 25.37 -4.26 -10.28
CA ALA A 456 26.67 -4.41 -10.90
C ALA A 456 26.56 -4.57 -12.42
N MET A 457 25.56 -5.32 -12.91
CA MET A 457 25.30 -5.46 -14.35
C MET A 457 24.86 -4.14 -14.98
N VAL A 458 23.98 -3.37 -14.34
CA VAL A 458 23.57 -2.05 -14.82
C VAL A 458 24.76 -1.09 -14.87
N VAL A 459 25.58 -1.07 -13.81
CA VAL A 459 26.80 -0.26 -13.78
C VAL A 459 27.77 -0.68 -14.87
N ALA A 460 27.94 -1.99 -15.12
CA ALA A 460 28.78 -2.50 -16.20
C ALA A 460 28.25 -2.09 -17.58
N VAL A 461 26.93 -2.17 -17.81
CA VAL A 461 26.32 -1.72 -19.08
C VAL A 461 26.52 -0.22 -19.28
N ILE A 462 26.31 0.60 -18.24
CA ILE A 462 26.55 2.04 -18.31
C ILE A 462 28.02 2.32 -18.59
N ALA A 463 28.94 1.62 -17.92
CA ALA A 463 30.38 1.76 -18.15
C ALA A 463 30.75 1.38 -19.60
N LEU A 464 30.18 0.31 -20.16
CA LEU A 464 30.38 -0.08 -21.55
C LEU A 464 29.81 0.96 -22.53
N MET A 465 28.65 1.56 -22.23
CA MET A 465 28.10 2.63 -23.07
C MET A 465 28.98 3.89 -23.04
N ILE A 466 29.49 4.27 -21.86
CA ILE A 466 30.42 5.40 -21.70
C ILE A 466 31.74 5.09 -22.43
N GLN A 467 32.28 3.89 -22.28
CA GLN A 467 33.49 3.46 -22.98
C GLN A 467 33.30 3.51 -24.51
N SER A 468 32.16 3.04 -25.02
CA SER A 468 31.86 3.11 -26.46
C SER A 468 31.75 4.54 -27.00
N LEU A 469 31.44 5.54 -26.15
CA LEU A 469 31.37 6.95 -26.52
C LEU A 469 32.74 7.63 -26.46
N ILE A 470 33.55 7.32 -25.45
CA ILE A 470 34.83 7.99 -25.19
C ILE A 470 35.98 7.31 -25.95
N ASP A 471 35.93 5.99 -26.11
CA ASP A 471 36.98 5.16 -26.70
C ASP A 471 36.37 4.01 -27.52
N PRO A 472 35.81 4.32 -28.71
CA PRO A 472 35.12 3.36 -29.55
C PRO A 472 36.03 2.22 -30.05
N GLU A 473 37.34 2.44 -30.12
CA GLU A 473 38.33 1.42 -30.50
C GLU A 473 38.89 0.62 -29.29
N GLY A 474 38.48 0.97 -28.06
CA GLY A 474 38.89 0.29 -26.84
C GLY A 474 40.37 0.44 -26.47
N ASN A 475 41.07 1.44 -27.02
CA ASN A 475 42.50 1.67 -26.81
C ASN A 475 42.89 1.86 -25.33
N LEU A 476 42.01 2.40 -24.48
CA LEU A 476 42.19 2.59 -23.04
C LEU A 476 42.09 1.28 -22.23
N THR A 477 41.47 0.23 -22.77
CA THR A 477 41.24 -1.05 -22.04
C THR A 477 42.08 -2.22 -22.55
N LYS A 478 42.88 -2.01 -23.61
CA LYS A 478 43.76 -3.01 -24.22
C LYS A 478 44.71 -3.70 -23.23
N GLY A 479 45.08 -3.03 -22.13
CA GLY A 479 45.98 -3.56 -21.10
C GLY A 479 45.32 -4.30 -19.92
N ILE A 480 43.99 -4.30 -19.81
CA ILE A 480 43.27 -4.77 -18.61
C ILE A 480 42.42 -6.04 -18.88
N ILE A 481 41.92 -6.21 -20.10
CA ILE A 481 41.03 -7.31 -20.46
C ILE A 481 41.84 -8.47 -21.09
N PRO A 482 41.68 -9.73 -20.63
CA PRO A 482 42.35 -10.89 -21.22
C PRO A 482 42.06 -11.05 -22.72
N ALA A 483 43.07 -11.43 -23.50
CA ALA A 483 42.99 -11.54 -24.96
C ALA A 483 41.86 -12.49 -25.45
N SER A 484 41.44 -13.46 -24.64
CA SER A 484 40.32 -14.37 -24.96
C SER A 484 38.96 -13.66 -25.03
N LEU A 485 38.74 -12.61 -24.24
CA LEU A 485 37.51 -11.81 -24.28
C LEU A 485 37.59 -10.72 -25.37
N GLN A 486 38.79 -10.23 -25.69
CA GLN A 486 39.00 -9.27 -26.79
C GLN A 486 38.60 -9.87 -28.14
N ASN A 487 38.99 -11.12 -28.42
CA ASN A 487 38.69 -11.80 -29.68
C ASN A 487 37.19 -12.14 -29.86
N SER A 488 36.45 -12.27 -28.76
CA SER A 488 35.00 -12.53 -28.81
C SER A 488 34.19 -11.23 -28.97
N ALA A 489 34.70 -10.10 -28.46
CA ALA A 489 34.09 -8.78 -28.63
C ALA A 489 34.38 -8.18 -30.02
N SER A 490 35.55 -8.47 -30.62
CA SER A 490 35.91 -8.00 -31.96
C SER A 490 35.07 -8.60 -33.10
N GLN A 491 34.26 -9.63 -32.83
CA GLN A 491 33.34 -10.21 -33.81
C GLN A 491 32.02 -9.43 -33.93
N HIS A 492 31.72 -8.53 -32.99
CA HIS A 492 30.54 -7.69 -33.03
C HIS A 492 30.95 -6.22 -33.16
N LYS A 493 30.51 -5.57 -34.25
CA LYS A 493 30.74 -4.12 -34.46
C LYS A 493 30.23 -3.34 -33.25
N THR A 494 31.03 -2.40 -32.76
CA THR A 494 30.62 -1.54 -31.64
C THR A 494 29.40 -0.70 -32.04
N PHE A 495 28.55 -0.33 -31.09
CA PHE A 495 27.33 0.43 -31.38
C PHE A 495 27.67 1.76 -32.09
N GLY A 496 28.78 2.40 -31.68
CA GLY A 496 29.35 3.59 -32.30
C GLY A 496 29.80 3.37 -33.76
N GLU A 497 30.49 2.27 -34.07
CA GLU A 497 30.82 1.91 -35.45
C GLU A 497 29.58 1.60 -36.29
N SER A 498 28.57 0.91 -35.73
CA SER A 498 27.33 0.60 -36.47
C SER A 498 26.58 1.87 -36.89
N LEU A 499 26.62 2.91 -36.05
CA LEU A 499 26.03 4.22 -36.36
C LEU A 499 26.90 5.01 -37.34
N ARG A 500 28.22 4.84 -37.29
CA ARG A 500 29.16 5.50 -38.20
C ARG A 500 29.13 4.88 -39.60
N ASP A 501 29.03 3.55 -39.68
CA ASP A 501 28.80 2.80 -40.91
C ASP A 501 27.44 3.13 -41.50
N LYS A 502 26.36 3.17 -40.69
CA LYS A 502 25.05 3.63 -41.17
C LYS A 502 25.08 5.08 -41.65
N ARG A 503 25.85 5.96 -41.00
CA ARG A 503 26.06 7.34 -41.48
C ARG A 503 26.91 7.39 -42.77
N HIS A 504 27.90 6.52 -42.94
CA HIS A 504 28.70 6.46 -44.16
C HIS A 504 27.97 5.80 -45.33
N GLU A 505 27.15 4.77 -45.10
CA GLU A 505 26.24 4.19 -46.09
C GLU A 505 25.19 5.22 -46.55
N VAL A 506 24.67 6.06 -45.63
CA VAL A 506 23.75 7.16 -45.95
C VAL A 506 24.44 8.30 -46.73
N VAL A 507 25.74 8.52 -46.55
CA VAL A 507 26.51 9.54 -47.30
C VAL A 507 26.96 9.05 -48.69
N LEU A 508 27.11 7.73 -48.88
CA LEU A 508 27.53 7.14 -50.17
C LEU A 508 26.35 6.85 -51.12
N ASN A 509 25.16 6.58 -50.59
CA ASN A 509 23.94 6.36 -51.38
C ASN A 509 23.14 7.66 -51.61
N ASN A 510 23.77 8.67 -52.20
CA ASN A 510 23.08 9.86 -52.74
C ASN A 510 22.37 9.56 -54.09
N ALA A 511 21.75 8.39 -54.20
CA ALA A 511 20.83 8.00 -55.27
C ALA A 511 19.81 7.06 -54.65
N ASP A 512 18.53 7.46 -54.71
CA ASP A 512 17.36 6.86 -54.07
C ASP A 512 17.30 7.04 -52.54
N SER A 513 16.78 8.20 -52.15
CA SER A 513 16.42 8.55 -50.78
C SER A 513 15.42 7.55 -50.20
N ALA A 514 15.89 6.69 -49.29
CA ALA A 514 15.01 5.92 -48.42
C ALA A 514 14.31 6.87 -47.44
N ILE A 515 12.98 6.91 -47.57
CA ILE A 515 12.05 7.62 -46.70
C ILE A 515 12.26 7.15 -45.26
N VAL A 516 12.81 8.00 -44.40
CA VAL A 516 12.86 7.73 -42.96
C VAL A 516 11.48 8.08 -42.40
N GLN A 517 10.65 7.07 -42.16
CA GLN A 517 9.41 7.22 -41.39
C GLN A 517 9.75 7.49 -39.93
N THR A 518 9.81 8.77 -39.52
CA THR A 518 9.94 9.18 -38.12
C THR A 518 8.60 9.58 -37.53
N THR A 519 8.18 8.88 -36.47
CA THR A 519 7.07 9.25 -35.58
C THR A 519 7.52 10.33 -34.58
N GLN A 520 8.11 11.43 -35.07
CA GLN A 520 8.60 12.53 -34.22
C GLN A 520 7.63 13.72 -34.26
N ARG A 521 7.53 14.48 -33.16
CA ARG A 521 6.68 15.67 -33.10
C ARG A 521 7.23 16.77 -33.99
N ILE A 522 6.33 17.56 -34.59
CA ILE A 522 6.70 18.67 -35.48
C ILE A 522 7.59 19.69 -34.77
N ALA A 523 7.31 19.99 -33.50
CA ALA A 523 8.12 20.92 -32.72
C ALA A 523 9.58 20.45 -32.58
N ASP A 524 9.80 19.15 -32.37
CA ASP A 524 11.14 18.57 -32.23
C ASP A 524 11.90 18.62 -33.57
N LEU A 525 11.20 18.35 -34.67
CA LEU A 525 11.77 18.46 -36.02
C LEU A 525 12.13 19.90 -36.38
N LEU A 526 11.30 20.87 -35.99
CA LEU A 526 11.58 22.28 -36.19
C LEU A 526 12.76 22.75 -35.32
N ASP A 527 12.86 22.31 -34.07
CA ASP A 527 13.97 22.69 -33.19
C ASP A 527 15.31 22.12 -33.69
N LEU A 528 15.32 20.89 -34.22
CA LEU A 528 16.52 20.24 -34.75
C LEU A 528 16.99 20.81 -36.09
N HIS A 529 16.06 21.23 -36.97
CA HIS A 529 16.40 21.53 -38.37
C HIS A 529 16.12 22.98 -38.78
N LEU A 530 15.26 23.67 -38.04
CA LEU A 530 14.75 25.02 -38.30
C LEU A 530 14.70 25.85 -36.99
N PRO A 531 15.76 25.89 -36.17
CA PRO A 531 15.71 26.44 -34.80
C PRO A 531 15.33 27.93 -34.76
N HIS A 532 15.59 28.66 -35.84
CA HIS A 532 15.24 30.06 -36.01
C HIS A 532 13.72 30.33 -36.06
N VAL A 533 12.90 29.30 -36.31
CA VAL A 533 11.43 29.39 -36.37
C VAL A 533 10.82 29.47 -34.96
N LEU A 534 11.50 28.93 -33.94
CA LEU A 534 11.03 28.89 -32.56
C LEU A 534 11.61 30.01 -31.68
N SER A 535 12.61 30.74 -32.16
CA SER A 535 13.25 31.87 -31.47
C SER A 535 12.68 33.22 -31.95
N GLU A 536 12.06 34.01 -31.07
CA GLU A 536 11.51 35.35 -31.36
C GLU A 536 12.60 36.47 -31.51
N SER A 537 13.81 36.16 -31.97
CA SER A 537 14.88 37.15 -32.14
C SER A 537 15.03 37.56 -33.61
N SER A 538 14.60 38.78 -33.92
CA SER A 538 14.83 39.46 -35.20
C SER A 538 16.29 39.94 -35.31
N ASP A 539 17.17 39.12 -35.90
CA ASP A 539 18.53 39.52 -36.27
C ASP A 539 18.78 39.23 -37.77
N PRO A 540 19.06 40.24 -38.62
CA PRO A 540 19.02 40.10 -40.08
C PRO A 540 20.36 39.71 -40.73
N SER A 541 21.26 39.01 -40.03
CA SER A 541 22.65 38.79 -40.51
C SER A 541 23.16 37.33 -40.47
N ALA A 542 22.28 36.34 -40.58
CA ALA A 542 22.68 34.95 -40.87
C ALA A 542 22.24 34.56 -42.29
N SER A 543 23.18 34.50 -43.22
CA SER A 543 22.95 34.03 -44.58
C SER A 543 22.77 32.50 -44.64
N ASP A 544 21.67 32.10 -45.28
CA ASP A 544 21.41 30.87 -46.04
C ASP A 544 21.62 29.50 -45.38
N SER A 545 20.55 29.03 -44.73
CA SER A 545 19.92 27.78 -45.20
C SER A 545 18.43 27.82 -44.89
N GLN A 546 17.62 28.24 -45.87
CA GLN A 546 16.15 28.20 -45.80
C GLN A 546 15.66 26.76 -46.00
N LYS A 547 16.02 25.88 -45.06
CA LYS A 547 15.54 24.51 -45.09
C LYS A 547 14.02 24.50 -44.97
N ALA A 548 13.33 23.73 -45.79
CA ALA A 548 11.87 23.63 -45.77
C ALA A 548 11.43 22.25 -45.31
N LEU A 549 10.47 22.23 -44.38
CA LEU A 549 9.80 21.00 -43.96
C LEU A 549 8.50 20.84 -44.76
N VAL A 550 8.34 19.68 -45.39
CA VAL A 550 7.13 19.28 -46.12
C VAL A 550 6.47 18.11 -45.39
N ILE A 551 5.17 18.19 -45.15
CA ILE A 551 4.36 17.08 -44.63
C ILE A 551 3.37 16.69 -45.71
N HIS A 552 3.36 15.42 -46.11
CA HIS A 552 2.41 14.89 -47.07
C HIS A 552 1.76 13.59 -46.59
N ASP A 553 0.63 13.29 -47.22
CA ASP A 553 -0.23 12.16 -46.89
C ASP A 553 -0.01 11.08 -47.95
N ASP A 554 0.70 10.03 -47.58
CA ASP A 554 1.08 8.98 -48.51
C ASP A 554 -0.08 7.98 -48.64
N SER A 555 -0.77 8.02 -49.79
CA SER A 555 -1.99 7.25 -50.05
C SER A 555 -1.77 5.73 -50.12
N GLU A 556 -0.52 5.26 -50.21
CA GLU A 556 -0.19 3.83 -50.16
C GLU A 556 0.09 3.31 -48.74
N SER A 557 0.21 4.21 -47.77
CA SER A 557 0.43 3.88 -46.36
C SER A 557 -0.85 4.09 -45.55
N ASP A 558 -1.15 3.19 -44.62
CA ASP A 558 -2.42 3.11 -43.87
C ASP A 558 -2.58 4.30 -42.88
N GLY A 559 -2.81 5.51 -43.40
CA GLY A 559 -3.04 6.74 -42.64
C GLY A 559 -1.81 7.37 -42.00
N THR A 560 -0.60 6.92 -42.34
CA THR A 560 0.67 7.47 -41.80
C THR A 560 1.15 8.68 -42.60
N LEU A 561 1.40 9.78 -41.90
CA LEU A 561 1.93 11.01 -42.50
C LEU A 561 3.45 10.93 -42.64
N SER A 562 3.97 11.38 -43.79
CA SER A 562 5.40 11.42 -44.10
C SER A 562 5.95 12.84 -44.03
N THR A 563 7.17 13.00 -43.51
CA THR A 563 7.84 14.29 -43.36
C THR A 563 9.16 14.30 -44.13
N GLU A 564 9.37 15.32 -44.97
CA GLU A 564 10.57 15.50 -45.77
C GLU A 564 11.21 16.87 -45.51
N ILE A 565 12.55 16.92 -45.48
CA ILE A 565 13.32 18.15 -45.27
C ILE A 565 14.10 18.44 -46.55
N HIS A 566 13.95 19.65 -47.06
CA HIS A 566 14.59 20.13 -48.28
C HIS A 566 15.52 21.30 -47.96
N ASP A 567 16.61 21.44 -48.70
CA ASP A 567 17.64 22.43 -48.43
C ASP A 567 17.22 23.88 -48.76
N ASP A 568 16.26 24.06 -49.68
CA ASP A 568 15.68 25.36 -50.03
C ASP A 568 14.18 25.26 -50.40
N HIS A 569 13.49 26.42 -50.41
CA HIS A 569 12.08 26.51 -50.79
C HIS A 569 11.83 26.24 -52.28
N GLU A 570 12.82 26.48 -53.16
CA GLU A 570 12.69 26.24 -54.60
C GLU A 570 12.77 24.75 -54.95
N ALA A 571 13.54 23.95 -54.21
CA ALA A 571 13.60 22.48 -54.34
C ALA A 571 12.28 21.84 -53.94
N VAL A 572 11.62 22.35 -52.89
CA VAL A 572 10.27 21.90 -52.53
C VAL A 572 9.29 22.07 -53.69
N LEU A 573 9.30 23.22 -54.36
CA LEU A 573 8.39 23.47 -55.48
C LEU A 573 8.75 22.67 -56.74
N LYS A 574 10.03 22.30 -56.93
CA LYS A 574 10.48 21.42 -58.02
C LYS A 574 10.09 19.95 -57.81
N GLN A 575 10.16 19.46 -56.58
CA GLN A 575 9.90 18.05 -56.25
C GLN A 575 8.43 17.79 -55.86
N HIS A 576 7.76 18.79 -55.28
CA HIS A 576 6.38 18.73 -54.81
C HIS A 576 5.57 19.93 -55.34
N ALA A 577 5.32 19.94 -56.65
CA ALA A 577 4.66 21.06 -57.35
C ALA A 577 3.27 21.46 -56.81
N GLN A 578 2.63 20.62 -55.99
CA GLN A 578 1.31 20.87 -55.40
C GLN A 578 1.35 21.19 -53.88
N ALA A 579 2.53 21.30 -53.28
CA ALA A 579 2.65 21.63 -51.86
C ALA A 579 2.30 23.11 -51.60
N LYS A 580 1.46 23.37 -50.60
CA LYS A 580 1.00 24.72 -50.22
C LYS A 580 1.43 25.08 -48.80
N LYS A 581 1.71 26.36 -48.55
CA LYS A 581 1.93 26.84 -47.19
C LYS A 581 0.63 26.86 -46.42
N TRP A 582 0.73 26.80 -45.09
CA TRP A 582 -0.41 26.84 -44.20
C TRP A 582 -1.37 28.00 -44.51
N ASP A 583 -0.87 29.21 -44.72
CA ASP A 583 -1.73 30.38 -44.93
C ASP A 583 -2.53 30.30 -46.25
N ASP A 584 -2.02 29.59 -47.25
CA ASP A 584 -2.63 29.38 -48.58
C ASP A 584 -3.64 28.22 -48.64
N LEU A 585 -3.77 27.44 -47.55
CA LEU A 585 -4.78 26.39 -47.43
C LEU A 585 -6.17 27.00 -47.13
N SER A 586 -7.22 26.41 -47.74
CA SER A 586 -8.60 26.74 -47.43
C SER A 586 -8.96 26.40 -45.98
N LYS A 587 -10.07 26.97 -45.48
CA LYS A 587 -10.52 26.70 -44.09
C LYS A 587 -10.84 25.22 -43.86
N GLU A 588 -11.31 24.52 -44.88
CA GLU A 588 -11.64 23.10 -44.81
C GLU A 588 -10.38 22.23 -44.78
N GLU A 589 -9.38 22.54 -45.63
CA GLU A 589 -8.08 21.87 -45.65
C GLU A 589 -7.31 22.06 -44.34
N LYS A 590 -7.32 23.29 -43.77
CA LYS A 590 -6.71 23.57 -42.45
C LYS A 590 -7.31 22.73 -41.33
N LYS A 591 -8.63 22.50 -41.36
CA LYS A 591 -9.31 21.68 -40.35
C LYS A 591 -8.97 20.20 -40.50
N LEU A 592 -8.85 19.72 -41.75
CA LEU A 592 -8.50 18.34 -42.06
C LEU A 592 -7.06 18.03 -41.65
N TRP A 593 -6.11 18.92 -41.96
CA TRP A 593 -4.72 18.76 -41.58
C TRP A 593 -4.50 18.78 -40.06
N LYS A 594 -5.17 19.68 -39.32
CA LYS A 594 -5.10 19.66 -37.83
C LYS A 594 -5.53 18.33 -37.26
N LYS A 595 -6.62 17.76 -37.77
CA LYS A 595 -7.13 16.47 -37.31
C LYS A 595 -6.12 15.36 -37.61
N LYS A 596 -5.61 15.28 -38.85
CA LYS A 596 -4.60 14.27 -39.23
C LYS A 596 -3.31 14.38 -38.42
N LEU A 597 -2.80 15.58 -38.18
CA LEU A 597 -1.58 15.76 -37.37
C LEU A 597 -1.80 15.41 -35.90
N GLN A 598 -3.00 15.65 -35.36
CA GLN A 598 -3.36 15.27 -34.00
C GLN A 598 -3.55 13.76 -33.85
N ASP A 599 -4.25 13.13 -34.81
CA ASP A 599 -4.46 11.68 -34.84
C ASP A 599 -3.13 10.93 -35.01
N ALA A 600 -2.18 11.50 -35.77
CA ALA A 600 -0.82 10.98 -35.92
C ALA A 600 0.11 11.30 -34.73
N GLY A 601 -0.37 12.03 -33.72
CA GLY A 601 0.43 12.41 -32.53
C GLY A 601 1.59 13.38 -32.81
N MET A 602 1.63 14.00 -33.99
CA MET A 602 2.71 14.90 -34.43
C MET A 602 2.49 16.37 -34.03
N TRP A 603 1.26 16.75 -33.66
CA TRP A 603 0.89 18.11 -33.24
C TRP A 603 -0.20 18.09 -32.17
N THR A 604 -0.16 19.01 -31.20
CA THR A 604 -1.23 19.19 -30.20
C THR A 604 -1.77 20.61 -30.16
N VAL A 605 -3.06 20.78 -29.81
CA VAL A 605 -3.75 22.09 -29.80
C VAL A 605 -3.04 23.13 -28.92
N GLY A 606 -2.32 22.70 -27.88
CA GLY A 606 -1.55 23.56 -26.98
C GLY A 606 -0.29 24.19 -27.60
N GLU A 607 0.22 23.65 -28.70
CA GLU A 607 1.43 24.15 -29.40
C GLU A 607 1.12 25.33 -30.35
N GLY A 608 -0.17 25.66 -30.54
CA GLY A 608 -0.60 26.76 -31.39
C GLY A 608 -0.44 26.49 -32.89
N THR A 609 -1.02 27.35 -33.73
CA THR A 609 -0.95 27.19 -35.20
C THR A 609 0.23 27.91 -35.84
N THR A 610 1.02 28.64 -35.06
CA THR A 610 2.15 29.43 -35.56
C THR A 610 3.24 28.53 -36.12
N ILE A 611 3.50 27.40 -35.46
CA ILE A 611 4.47 26.38 -35.92
C ILE A 611 4.05 25.70 -37.24
N LEU A 612 2.77 25.75 -37.61
CA LEU A 612 2.31 25.18 -38.87
C LEU A 612 2.59 26.11 -40.06
N LYS A 613 2.81 27.41 -39.82
CA LYS A 613 3.04 28.42 -40.88
C LYS A 613 4.40 28.30 -41.57
N SER A 614 5.38 27.71 -40.88
CA SER A 614 6.72 27.45 -41.38
C SER A 614 6.83 26.14 -42.16
N ILE A 615 5.71 25.44 -42.40
CA ILE A 615 5.67 24.10 -42.99
C ILE A 615 4.87 24.13 -44.29
N PHE A 616 5.31 23.33 -45.26
CA PHE A 616 4.58 23.07 -46.50
C PHE A 616 3.75 21.79 -46.37
N PHE A 617 2.52 21.85 -46.84
CA PHE A 617 1.57 20.75 -46.82
C PHE A 617 1.37 20.21 -48.23
N GLY A 618 1.63 18.93 -48.42
CA GLY A 618 1.32 18.21 -49.65
C GLY A 618 -0.19 18.10 -49.89
N GLN A 619 -0.57 17.66 -51.09
CA GLN A 619 -1.97 17.43 -51.42
C GLN A 619 -2.49 16.21 -50.65
N ILE A 620 -3.64 16.35 -50.00
CA ILE A 620 -4.27 15.21 -49.32
C ILE A 620 -4.82 14.27 -50.40
N GLY A 621 -4.29 13.05 -50.46
CA GLY A 621 -4.73 12.01 -51.38
C GLY A 621 -6.20 11.68 -51.13
N GLY A 622 -7.10 12.24 -51.94
CA GLY A 622 -8.53 11.93 -51.85
C GLY A 622 -9.51 13.01 -52.31
N LEU A 623 -9.08 14.20 -52.75
CA LEU A 623 -10.04 15.24 -53.13
C LEU A 623 -9.69 16.11 -54.35
N VAL A 624 -9.21 15.55 -55.46
CA VAL A 624 -9.56 16.05 -56.82
C VAL A 624 -9.51 14.89 -57.82
N GLY A 625 -10.65 14.25 -58.03
CA GLY A 625 -10.83 13.19 -59.03
C GLY A 625 -12.29 12.81 -59.28
N GLN A 626 -13.25 13.67 -58.93
CA GLN A 626 -14.68 13.47 -59.24
C GLN A 626 -15.42 14.81 -59.37
N VAL A 627 -15.00 15.68 -60.30
CA VAL A 627 -15.87 16.77 -60.81
C VAL A 627 -15.80 16.90 -62.34
N ALA A 628 -14.98 16.14 -63.05
CA ALA A 628 -14.82 16.26 -64.51
C ALA A 628 -15.34 15.06 -65.33
N GLN A 629 -16.21 14.21 -64.78
CA GLN A 629 -16.88 13.17 -65.55
C GLN A 629 -18.28 12.91 -64.98
N GLY A 630 -19.21 13.76 -65.40
CA GLY A 630 -20.61 13.70 -64.96
C GLY A 630 -21.49 14.78 -65.58
N VAL A 631 -21.13 15.28 -66.78
CA VAL A 631 -22.01 16.04 -67.67
C VAL A 631 -21.63 15.66 -69.10
N ILE A 632 -22.61 15.20 -69.87
CA ILE A 632 -22.62 14.70 -71.26
C ILE A 632 -22.43 13.17 -71.39
N GLY A 633 -23.53 12.49 -71.71
CA GLY A 633 -23.57 11.13 -72.27
C GLY A 633 -24.49 10.19 -71.53
#